data_AF-A0A2P8QCS0-F1
#
_entry.id   AF-A0A2P8QCS0-F1
#
_cell.length_a   1.000
_cell.length_b   1.000
_cell.length_c   1.000
_cell.angle_alpha   90.00
_cell.angle_beta   90.00
_cell.angle_gamma   90.00
#
_symmetry.space_group_name_H-M   'P 1'
#
loop_
_entity.id
_entity.type
_entity.pdbx_description
1 polymer ?
#
loop_
_entity_poly.entity_id
_entity_poly.type
_entity_poly.pdbx_seq_one_letter_code
_entity_poly.pdbx_strand_id
1 'polypeptide(L)'
;MDAKRSERLMSEVDAFAHWYVVPDPSSTGRFLALTLFAEFPDTVRVARDMTAAFLRGAGVSDVVDDVRLAVSELVGNVVNHAVPDRHLTEPGSARRIDVTFKLWPKWLFVGVADEDSTPPVLPVGEAFSPGLMGDLSEAVLPDRGRGLLIVQRLAVAVWWTPEDRGGKTVWCRFDLDHHEAMDRPGS
;
A
#
# COMPACT_ATOMS: atom_id res chain seq x y z
N MET A 1 -28.41 -8.62 -14.99
CA MET A 1 -27.27 -9.01 -14.13
C MET A 1 -26.02 -8.77 -14.96
N ASP A 2 -25.34 -7.67 -14.66
CA ASP A 2 -24.63 -6.86 -15.65
C ASP A 2 -23.21 -7.33 -15.94
N ALA A 3 -22.87 -7.38 -17.24
CA ALA A 3 -21.54 -7.70 -17.76
C ALA A 3 -20.42 -6.86 -17.09
N LYS A 4 -20.68 -5.57 -16.80
CA LYS A 4 -19.75 -4.69 -16.07
C LYS A 4 -19.39 -5.18 -14.66
N ARG A 5 -20.34 -5.82 -13.97
CA ARG A 5 -20.10 -6.40 -12.63
C ARG A 5 -19.21 -7.64 -12.74
N SER A 6 -19.39 -8.44 -13.79
CA SER A 6 -18.59 -9.63 -14.06
C SER A 6 -17.15 -9.28 -14.46
N GLU A 7 -16.97 -8.27 -15.32
CA GLU A 7 -15.66 -7.75 -15.71
C GLU A 7 -14.89 -7.18 -14.52
N ARG A 8 -15.56 -6.41 -13.66
CA ARG A 8 -14.96 -5.90 -12.42
C ARG A 8 -14.54 -7.05 -11.50
N LEU A 9 -15.39 -8.06 -11.31
CA LEU A 9 -15.08 -9.22 -10.48
C LEU A 9 -13.87 -10.01 -11.01
N MET A 10 -13.78 -10.18 -12.34
CA MET A 10 -12.65 -10.83 -12.98
C MET A 10 -11.36 -10.02 -12.83
N SER A 11 -11.42 -8.69 -12.97
CA SER A 11 -10.28 -7.80 -12.72
C SER A 11 -9.79 -7.88 -11.27
N GLU A 12 -10.72 -7.92 -10.29
CA GLU A 12 -10.37 -8.11 -8.88
C GLU A 12 -9.71 -9.48 -8.65
N VAL A 13 -10.26 -10.56 -9.20
CA VAL A 13 -9.68 -11.92 -9.07
C VAL A 13 -8.28 -11.99 -9.70
N ASP A 14 -8.09 -11.35 -10.86
CA ASP A 14 -6.79 -11.26 -11.53
C ASP A 14 -5.78 -10.44 -10.71
N ALA A 15 -6.20 -9.31 -10.15
CA ALA A 15 -5.39 -8.51 -9.23
C ALA A 15 -5.01 -9.31 -7.96
N PHE A 16 -5.96 -10.07 -7.39
CA PHE A 16 -5.70 -10.96 -6.25
C PHE A 16 -4.70 -12.08 -6.58
N ALA A 17 -4.69 -12.60 -7.81
CA ALA A 17 -3.68 -13.57 -8.22
C ALA A 17 -2.27 -12.94 -8.25
N HIS A 18 -2.15 -11.71 -8.75
CA HIS A 18 -0.87 -10.98 -8.82
C HIS A 18 -0.38 -10.46 -7.47
N TRP A 19 -1.30 -10.25 -6.52
CA TRP A 19 -1.00 -9.89 -5.14
C TRP A 19 -0.14 -10.97 -4.43
N TYR A 20 -0.49 -12.24 -4.57
CA TYR A 20 0.20 -13.37 -3.91
C TYR A 20 1.52 -13.76 -4.56
N VAL A 21 1.72 -13.41 -5.84
CA VAL A 21 2.92 -13.80 -6.57
C VAL A 21 4.10 -12.93 -6.15
N VAL A 22 5.22 -13.58 -5.79
CA VAL A 22 6.54 -12.96 -5.82
C VAL A 22 6.92 -12.88 -7.29
N PRO A 23 7.14 -11.69 -7.88
CA PRO A 23 7.45 -11.59 -9.30
C PRO A 23 8.71 -12.40 -9.61
N ASP A 24 8.61 -13.38 -10.50
CA ASP A 24 9.77 -14.05 -11.10
C ASP A 24 10.52 -13.00 -11.95
N PRO A 25 11.87 -12.92 -11.93
CA PRO A 25 12.64 -12.09 -12.86
C PRO A 25 12.26 -12.25 -14.35
N SER A 26 11.60 -13.34 -14.75
CA SER A 26 11.03 -13.53 -16.09
C SER A 26 9.68 -12.81 -16.34
N SER A 27 9.06 -12.27 -15.28
CA SER A 27 7.77 -11.57 -15.31
C SER A 27 7.94 -10.14 -15.80
N THR A 28 6.92 -9.58 -16.45
CA THR A 28 6.88 -8.16 -16.86
C THR A 28 6.78 -7.18 -15.69
N GLY A 29 6.73 -7.68 -14.45
CA GLY A 29 6.62 -6.88 -13.24
C GLY A 29 7.96 -6.30 -12.77
N ARG A 30 7.91 -5.14 -12.10
CA ARG A 30 9.05 -4.53 -11.42
C ARG A 30 8.83 -4.55 -9.93
N PHE A 31 9.91 -4.74 -9.17
CA PHE A 31 9.85 -4.86 -7.72
C PHE A 31 10.85 -3.92 -7.06
N LEU A 32 10.44 -3.31 -5.96
CA LEU A 32 11.32 -2.57 -5.06
C LEU A 32 10.96 -2.93 -3.62
N ALA A 33 11.97 -3.22 -2.81
CA ALA A 33 11.85 -3.30 -1.36
C ALA A 33 12.79 -2.29 -0.72
N LEU A 34 12.29 -1.57 0.27
CA LEU A 34 13.04 -0.61 1.07
C LEU A 34 12.90 -1.00 2.54
N THR A 35 14.02 -1.18 3.23
CA THR A 35 14.03 -1.30 4.68
C THR A 35 14.43 0.05 5.27
N LEU A 36 13.56 0.59 6.12
CA LEU A 36 13.70 1.85 6.83
C LEU A 36 13.60 1.59 8.34
N PHE A 37 13.91 2.60 9.16
CA PHE A 37 13.76 2.49 10.61
C PHE A 37 13.07 3.72 11.18
N ALA A 38 12.13 3.50 12.10
CA ALA A 38 11.24 4.55 12.59
C ALA A 38 11.96 5.67 13.37
N GLU A 39 13.13 5.36 13.93
CA GLU A 39 13.91 6.25 14.80
C GLU A 39 14.70 7.29 14.00
N PHE A 40 14.84 7.14 12.68
CA PHE A 40 15.49 8.16 11.85
C PHE A 40 14.50 9.27 11.46
N PRO A 41 14.86 10.55 11.66
CA PRO A 41 13.94 11.68 11.45
C PRO A 41 13.51 11.84 9.99
N ASP A 42 14.33 11.36 9.05
CA ASP A 42 14.10 11.53 7.62
C ASP A 42 13.38 10.34 6.98
N THR A 43 12.98 9.32 7.75
CA THR A 43 12.41 8.06 7.25
C THR A 43 11.22 8.27 6.32
N VAL A 44 10.27 9.14 6.69
CA VAL A 44 9.10 9.45 5.85
C VAL A 44 9.50 10.17 4.56
N ARG A 45 10.51 11.05 4.62
CA ARG A 45 11.02 11.76 3.44
C ARG A 45 11.71 10.78 2.47
N VAL A 46 12.58 9.93 3.00
CA VAL A 46 13.28 8.89 2.21
C VAL A 46 12.27 7.95 1.54
N ALA A 47 11.24 7.50 2.25
CA ALA A 47 10.19 6.65 1.68
C ALA A 47 9.51 7.32 0.48
N ARG A 48 9.09 8.59 0.62
CA ARG A 48 8.46 9.35 -0.46
C ARG A 48 9.37 9.59 -1.65
N ASP A 49 10.64 9.91 -1.40
CA ASP A 49 11.59 10.24 -2.48
C ASP A 49 11.97 8.98 -3.27
N MET A 50 12.17 7.85 -2.58
CA MET A 50 12.42 6.56 -3.22
C MET A 50 11.19 6.07 -4.01
N THR A 51 9.98 6.28 -3.48
CA THR A 51 8.73 6.01 -4.21
C THR A 51 8.68 6.77 -5.52
N ALA A 52 8.97 8.08 -5.47
CA ALA A 52 8.97 8.94 -6.65
C ALA A 52 10.01 8.49 -7.69
N ALA A 53 11.23 8.20 -7.23
CA ALA A 53 12.32 7.76 -8.08
C ALA A 53 12.01 6.44 -8.78
N PHE A 54 11.45 5.47 -8.04
CA PHE A 54 11.06 4.18 -8.57
C PHE A 54 9.98 4.30 -9.65
N LEU A 55 8.88 5.00 -9.35
CA LEU A 55 7.75 5.10 -10.29
C LEU A 55 8.10 5.90 -11.54
N ARG A 56 8.85 7.00 -11.40
CA ARG A 56 9.34 7.78 -12.56
C ARG A 56 10.34 6.98 -13.39
N GLY A 57 11.27 6.28 -12.75
CA GLY A 57 12.19 5.37 -13.43
C GLY A 57 11.45 4.22 -14.14
N ALA A 58 10.26 3.88 -13.64
CA ALA A 58 9.38 2.92 -14.26
C ALA A 58 8.51 3.49 -15.40
N GLY A 59 8.50 4.81 -15.62
CA GLY A 59 7.62 5.46 -16.59
C GLY A 59 6.16 5.56 -16.14
N VAL A 60 5.87 5.31 -14.86
CA VAL A 60 4.54 5.40 -14.26
C VAL A 60 4.44 6.74 -13.57
N SER A 61 4.06 7.79 -14.32
CA SER A 61 4.09 9.17 -13.80
C SER A 61 2.76 9.62 -13.19
N ASP A 62 1.63 9.08 -13.67
CA ASP A 62 0.30 9.64 -13.39
C ASP A 62 -0.16 9.44 -11.94
N VAL A 63 0.28 8.35 -11.31
CA VAL A 63 -0.07 8.03 -9.90
C VAL A 63 1.03 8.42 -8.91
N VAL A 64 2.12 9.06 -9.35
CA VAL A 64 3.30 9.29 -8.50
C VAL A 64 2.95 10.06 -7.23
N ASP A 65 2.22 11.16 -7.34
CA ASP A 65 1.94 12.00 -6.18
C ASP A 65 0.95 11.35 -5.21
N ASP A 66 -0.04 10.62 -5.73
CA ASP A 66 -0.99 9.85 -4.92
C ASP A 66 -0.29 8.72 -4.16
N VAL A 67 0.58 7.96 -4.84
CA VAL A 67 1.33 6.87 -4.22
C VAL A 67 2.34 7.41 -3.20
N ARG A 68 3.01 8.54 -3.50
CA ARG A 68 3.92 9.20 -2.55
C ARG A 68 3.19 9.63 -1.28
N LEU A 69 1.99 10.20 -1.42
CA LEU A 69 1.19 10.60 -0.29
C LEU A 69 0.76 9.37 0.52
N ALA A 70 0.24 8.33 -0.13
CA ALA A 70 -0.14 7.09 0.54
C ALA A 70 1.04 6.44 1.31
N VAL A 71 2.23 6.34 0.69
CA VAL A 71 3.44 5.83 1.36
C VAL A 71 3.82 6.70 2.55
N SER A 72 3.71 8.03 2.42
CA SER A 72 3.99 8.96 3.51
C SER A 72 3.09 8.73 4.71
N GLU A 73 1.79 8.57 4.47
CA GLU A 73 0.79 8.35 5.51
C GLU A 73 0.98 6.97 6.17
N LEU A 74 1.21 5.92 5.38
CA LEU A 74 1.43 4.58 5.93
C LEU A 74 2.71 4.49 6.76
N VAL A 75 3.84 4.99 6.24
CA VAL A 75 5.10 5.03 7.00
C VAL A 75 5.00 5.96 8.20
N GLY A 76 4.30 7.10 8.05
CA GLY A 76 4.02 8.01 9.15
C GLY A 76 3.21 7.35 10.27
N ASN A 77 2.21 6.53 9.94
CA ASN A 77 1.45 5.77 10.92
C ASN A 77 2.36 4.81 11.69
N VAL A 78 3.26 4.11 11.01
CA VAL A 78 4.22 3.21 11.68
C VAL A 78 5.12 4.01 12.64
N VAL A 79 5.74 5.09 12.16
CA VAL A 79 6.65 5.93 12.97
C VAL A 79 5.96 6.43 14.24
N ASN A 80 4.73 6.93 14.11
CA ASN A 80 4.02 7.61 15.19
C ASN A 80 3.22 6.68 16.09
N HIS A 81 2.83 5.49 15.62
CA HIS A 81 1.82 4.68 16.31
C HIS A 81 2.18 3.21 16.50
N ALA A 82 3.10 2.64 15.72
CA ALA A 82 3.44 1.22 15.86
C ALA A 82 4.16 0.95 17.18
N VAL A 83 3.63 0.00 17.95
CA VAL A 83 4.25 -0.52 19.17
C VAL A 83 4.70 -1.95 18.87
N PRO A 84 6.01 -2.20 18.72
CA PRO A 84 6.49 -3.52 18.34
C PRO A 84 6.06 -4.59 19.33
N ASP A 85 5.79 -5.79 18.82
CA ASP A 85 5.51 -6.95 19.64
C ASP A 85 6.69 -7.22 20.59
N ARG A 86 6.37 -7.60 21.83
CA ARG A 86 7.38 -7.74 22.90
C ARG A 86 8.49 -8.74 22.59
N HIS A 87 8.21 -9.75 21.77
CA HIS A 87 9.19 -10.76 21.35
C HIS A 87 10.06 -10.31 20.17
N LEU A 88 9.71 -9.20 19.51
CA LEU A 88 10.50 -8.55 18.46
C LEU A 88 11.35 -7.40 19.00
N THR A 89 11.05 -6.89 20.20
CA THR A 89 11.83 -5.82 20.82
C THR A 89 13.13 -6.33 21.43
N GLU A 90 14.26 -5.81 20.97
CA GLU A 90 15.55 -5.87 21.65
C GLU A 90 15.93 -4.48 22.20
N PRO A 91 16.49 -4.37 23.42
CA PRO A 91 16.89 -3.08 23.97
C PRO A 91 17.86 -2.34 23.06
N GLY A 92 17.49 -1.12 22.64
CA GLY A 92 18.31 -0.28 21.75
C GLY A 92 18.16 -0.57 20.26
N SER A 93 17.33 -1.54 19.88
CA SER A 93 17.01 -1.79 18.47
C SER A 93 16.01 -0.78 17.94
N ALA A 94 16.26 -0.32 16.72
CA ALA A 94 15.37 0.56 15.98
C ALA A 94 14.22 -0.25 15.35
N ARG A 95 13.00 0.29 15.36
CA ARG A 95 11.81 -0.35 14.80
C ARG A 95 11.91 -0.39 13.30
N ARG A 96 11.89 -1.59 12.74
CA ARG A 96 12.01 -1.81 11.30
C ARG A 96 10.70 -1.49 10.59
N ILE A 97 10.82 -0.89 9.42
CA ILE A 97 9.71 -0.64 8.49
C ILE A 97 10.11 -1.16 7.12
N ASP A 98 9.36 -2.11 6.56
CA ASP A 98 9.60 -2.56 5.19
C ASP A 98 8.54 -2.01 4.24
N VAL A 99 8.98 -1.28 3.22
CA VAL A 99 8.11 -0.79 2.14
C VAL A 99 8.35 -1.64 0.91
N THR A 100 7.29 -2.25 0.40
CA THR A 100 7.32 -3.15 -0.74
C THR A 100 6.48 -2.62 -1.88
N PHE A 101 7.02 -2.60 -3.09
CA PHE A 101 6.32 -2.24 -4.33
C PHE A 101 6.29 -3.44 -5.26
N LYS A 102 5.10 -3.86 -5.68
CA LYS A 102 4.90 -4.82 -6.77
C LYS A 102 4.21 -4.11 -7.92
N LEU A 103 4.99 -3.72 -8.91
CA LEU A 103 4.51 -3.01 -10.09
C LEU A 103 4.25 -4.01 -11.22
N TRP A 104 3.03 -4.01 -11.73
CA TRP A 104 2.56 -4.78 -12.89
C TRP A 104 2.07 -3.82 -13.98
N PRO A 105 1.86 -4.29 -15.23
CA PRO A 105 1.42 -3.41 -16.32
C PRO A 105 0.10 -2.65 -16.08
N LYS A 106 -0.78 -3.16 -15.20
CA LYS A 106 -2.08 -2.56 -14.88
C LYS A 106 -2.26 -2.20 -13.40
N TRP A 107 -1.36 -2.64 -12.53
CA TRP A 107 -1.56 -2.51 -11.09
C TRP A 107 -0.26 -2.17 -10.41
N LEU A 108 -0.36 -1.37 -9.35
CA LEU A 108 0.70 -1.17 -8.39
C LEU A 108 0.19 -1.59 -7.02
N PHE A 109 0.89 -2.53 -6.39
CA PHE A 109 0.69 -2.89 -5.00
C PHE A 109 1.78 -2.26 -4.16
N VAL A 110 1.40 -1.59 -3.08
CA VAL A 110 2.31 -1.03 -2.10
C VAL A 110 2.00 -1.61 -0.74
N GLY A 111 3.01 -2.14 -0.07
CA GLY A 111 2.91 -2.68 1.29
C GLY A 111 3.84 -1.95 2.22
N VAL A 112 3.36 -1.65 3.42
CA VAL A 112 4.17 -1.11 4.52
C VAL A 112 4.03 -2.04 5.71
N ALA A 113 5.11 -2.75 6.01
CA ALA A 113 5.21 -3.70 7.12
C ALA A 113 5.81 -3.02 8.35
N ASP A 114 5.28 -3.36 9.51
CA ASP A 114 5.80 -2.97 10.82
C ASP A 114 5.83 -4.17 11.79
N GLU A 115 6.46 -3.97 12.94
CA GLU A 115 6.64 -5.00 13.97
C GLU A 115 5.48 -5.04 15.00
N ASP A 116 4.37 -4.33 14.74
CA ASP A 116 3.19 -4.26 15.63
C ASP A 116 2.03 -5.10 15.07
N SER A 117 1.66 -6.19 15.75
CA SER A 117 0.57 -7.06 15.32
C SER A 117 -0.84 -6.46 15.48
N THR A 118 -0.98 -5.27 16.08
CA THR A 118 -2.28 -4.64 16.33
C THR A 118 -2.97 -4.28 15.01
N PRO A 119 -4.19 -4.79 14.73
CA PRO A 119 -4.90 -4.47 13.50
C PRO A 119 -5.10 -2.96 13.31
N PRO A 120 -4.95 -2.44 12.07
CA PRO A 120 -5.17 -1.03 11.80
C PRO A 120 -6.65 -0.68 12.02
N VAL A 121 -6.92 0.41 12.74
CA VAL A 121 -8.28 0.93 12.92
C VAL A 121 -8.63 1.76 11.69
N LEU A 122 -9.52 1.25 10.85
CA LEU A 122 -9.97 1.94 9.65
C LEU A 122 -11.11 2.91 9.98
N PRO A 123 -11.10 4.13 9.42
CA PRO A 123 -12.27 5.00 9.43
C PRO A 123 -13.49 4.27 8.86
N VAL A 124 -14.63 4.40 9.52
CA VAL A 124 -15.89 3.76 9.10
C VAL A 124 -16.32 4.34 7.74
N GLY A 125 -16.45 3.46 6.74
CA GLY A 125 -16.92 3.79 5.39
C GLY A 125 -16.13 3.11 4.27
N GLU A 126 -16.47 1.84 3.98
CA GLU A 126 -16.09 1.02 2.80
C GLU A 126 -14.57 0.74 2.59
N ALA A 127 -14.05 -0.48 2.45
CA ALA A 127 -14.63 -1.79 2.18
C ALA A 127 -13.86 -2.91 2.91
N PHE A 128 -14.54 -3.61 3.82
CA PHE A 128 -14.21 -4.97 4.25
C PHE A 128 -15.51 -5.76 4.26
N SER A 129 -15.77 -6.51 3.20
CA SER A 129 -16.90 -7.46 3.06
C SER A 129 -18.32 -6.85 3.15
N PRO A 130 -19.26 -7.22 2.26
CA PRO A 130 -20.64 -6.71 2.28
C PRO A 130 -21.51 -7.36 3.37
N GLY A 131 -21.09 -7.31 4.64
CA GLY A 131 -21.72 -8.08 5.73
C GLY A 131 -22.00 -7.35 7.04
N LEU A 132 -21.34 -6.23 7.37
CA LEU A 132 -21.48 -5.59 8.69
C LEU A 132 -21.52 -4.06 8.54
N MET A 133 -22.70 -3.53 8.24
CA MET A 133 -22.97 -2.10 8.17
C MET A 133 -23.55 -1.66 9.52
N GLY A 134 -22.73 -1.02 10.35
CA GLY A 134 -23.14 -0.34 11.58
C GLY A 134 -22.83 1.15 11.44
N ASP A 135 -23.88 1.96 11.44
CA ASP A 135 -23.89 3.41 11.27
C ASP A 135 -23.29 4.11 12.49
N LEU A 136 -22.15 4.82 12.39
CA LEU A 136 -21.71 5.78 13.41
C LEU A 136 -20.79 6.91 12.87
N SER A 137 -21.35 8.13 12.98
CA SER A 137 -20.79 9.46 13.32
C SER A 137 -19.39 9.88 12.85
N GLU A 138 -19.40 10.86 11.94
CA GLU A 138 -18.28 11.61 11.34
C GLU A 138 -17.53 12.55 12.33
N ALA A 139 -17.75 12.43 13.64
CA ALA A 139 -17.22 13.33 14.65
C ALA A 139 -16.00 12.75 15.39
N VAL A 140 -14.83 13.28 15.05
CA VAL A 140 -13.51 13.05 15.70
C VAL A 140 -12.89 11.68 15.41
N LEU A 141 -12.32 11.52 14.21
CA LEU A 141 -11.25 10.54 14.03
C LEU A 141 -10.06 10.97 14.91
N PRO A 142 -9.57 10.13 15.84
CA PRO A 142 -8.27 10.34 16.47
C PRO A 142 -7.20 10.53 15.39
N ASP A 143 -6.10 11.24 15.66
CA ASP A 143 -5.02 11.45 14.66
C ASP A 143 -4.54 10.14 14.02
N ARG A 144 -4.62 9.01 14.76
CA ARG A 144 -4.35 7.64 14.30
C ARG A 144 -5.14 7.20 13.06
N GLY A 145 -6.31 7.79 12.80
CA GLY A 145 -7.21 7.40 11.71
C GLY A 145 -7.11 8.27 10.46
N ARG A 146 -6.45 9.44 10.53
CA ARG A 146 -6.39 10.38 9.40
C ARG A 146 -5.54 9.86 8.25
N GLY A 147 -4.38 9.26 8.55
CA GLY A 147 -3.50 8.73 7.52
C GLY A 147 -4.15 7.59 6.72
N LEU A 148 -4.82 6.66 7.39
CA LEU A 148 -5.53 5.58 6.71
C LEU A 148 -6.72 6.08 5.89
N LEU A 149 -7.44 7.12 6.34
CA LEU A 149 -8.50 7.75 5.55
C LEU A 149 -7.98 8.32 4.24
N ILE A 150 -6.82 8.99 4.28
CA ILE A 150 -6.18 9.54 3.08
C ILE A 150 -5.84 8.40 2.11
N VAL A 151 -5.21 7.33 2.62
CA VAL A 151 -4.84 6.17 1.79
C VAL A 151 -6.08 5.53 1.16
N GLN A 152 -7.18 5.37 1.90
CA GLN A 152 -8.44 4.83 1.38
C GLN A 152 -9.07 5.69 0.26
N ARG A 153 -8.82 7.00 0.26
CA ARG A 153 -9.33 7.90 -0.78
C ARG A 153 -8.48 7.89 -2.05
N LEU A 154 -7.19 7.63 -1.91
CA LEU A 154 -6.23 7.63 -3.03
C LEU A 154 -6.14 6.26 -3.71
N ALA A 155 -6.20 5.19 -2.93
CA ALA A 155 -6.06 3.83 -3.42
C ALA A 155 -7.40 3.21 -3.81
N VAL A 156 -7.38 2.34 -4.82
CA VAL A 156 -8.55 1.57 -5.25
C VAL A 156 -8.96 0.54 -4.20
N ALA A 157 -7.97 -0.01 -3.49
CA ALA A 157 -8.20 -0.95 -2.40
C ALA A 157 -7.13 -0.80 -1.33
N VAL A 158 -7.50 -1.03 -0.07
CA VAL A 158 -6.62 -1.05 1.10
C VAL A 158 -6.97 -2.24 1.97
N TRP A 159 -5.98 -3.03 2.38
CA TRP A 159 -6.16 -4.17 3.27
C TRP A 159 -4.93 -4.36 4.16
N TRP A 160 -4.94 -5.37 5.03
CA TRP A 160 -3.76 -5.72 5.81
C TRP A 160 -3.64 -7.23 5.98
N THR A 161 -2.41 -7.69 6.22
CA THR A 161 -2.08 -9.09 6.47
C THR A 161 -1.19 -9.20 7.71
N PRO A 162 -1.41 -10.19 8.60
CA PRO A 162 -0.46 -10.47 9.67
C PRO A 162 0.83 -11.06 9.11
N GLU A 163 1.95 -10.83 9.78
CA GLU A 163 3.26 -11.42 9.45
C GLU A 163 3.54 -12.65 10.32
N ASP A 164 4.17 -13.69 9.75
CA ASP A 164 4.38 -14.99 10.41
C ASP A 164 5.16 -14.89 11.74
N ARG A 165 6.04 -13.88 11.86
CA ARG A 165 6.89 -13.68 13.05
C ARG A 165 6.34 -12.62 14.01
N GLY A 166 5.14 -12.11 13.77
CA GLY A 166 4.61 -10.93 14.44
C GLY A 166 4.84 -9.67 13.60
N GLY A 167 4.01 -8.67 13.86
CA GLY A 167 3.85 -7.52 12.99
C GLY A 167 2.71 -7.67 11.99
N LYS A 168 2.56 -6.67 11.15
CA LYS A 168 1.55 -6.63 10.09
C LYS A 168 2.09 -5.88 8.89
N THR A 169 1.47 -6.14 7.74
CA THR A 169 1.64 -5.33 6.56
C THR A 169 0.32 -4.70 6.15
N VAL A 170 0.31 -3.37 6.01
CA VAL A 170 -0.80 -2.64 5.40
C VAL A 170 -0.52 -2.48 3.92
N TRP A 171 -1.46 -2.93 3.10
CA TRP A 171 -1.37 -2.93 1.65
C TRP A 171 -2.35 -1.94 1.04
N CYS A 172 -1.95 -1.30 -0.04
CA CYS A 172 -2.84 -0.56 -0.92
C CYS A 172 -2.56 -0.85 -2.39
N ARG A 173 -3.60 -0.75 -3.22
CA ARG A 173 -3.55 -0.96 -4.67
C ARG A 173 -3.93 0.32 -5.40
N PHE A 174 -3.17 0.61 -6.45
CA PHE A 174 -3.48 1.60 -7.47
C PHE A 174 -3.66 0.90 -8.81
N ASP A 175 -4.68 1.30 -9.55
CA ASP A 175 -4.83 0.89 -10.94
C ASP A 175 -4.04 1.85 -11.81
N LEU A 176 -3.31 1.30 -12.77
CA LEU A 176 -2.49 2.07 -13.70
C LEU A 176 -3.25 2.14 -15.02
N ASP A 177 -3.52 3.35 -15.46
CA ASP A 177 -4.06 3.55 -16.79
C ASP A 177 -3.03 3.07 -17.80
N HIS A 178 -3.43 2.10 -18.61
CA HIS A 178 -2.64 1.64 -19.73
C HIS A 178 -2.69 2.76 -20.78
N HIS A 179 -1.81 3.75 -20.67
CA HIS A 179 -1.42 4.47 -21.87
C HIS A 179 -0.68 3.43 -22.72
N GLU A 180 -1.41 2.79 -23.62
CA GLU A 180 -0.84 2.24 -24.85
C GLU A 180 0.07 3.34 -25.38
N ALA A 181 1.38 3.18 -25.17
CA ALA A 181 2.35 3.94 -25.90
C ALA A 181 2.01 3.64 -27.35
N MET A 182 1.35 4.60 -28.01
CA MET A 182 1.03 4.56 -29.42
C MET A 182 2.26 4.03 -30.12
N ASP A 183 2.15 2.79 -30.58
CA ASP A 183 2.86 2.29 -31.72
C ASP A 183 2.58 3.33 -32.81
N ARG A 184 3.52 4.27 -33.01
CA ARG A 184 3.51 5.16 -34.17
C ARG A 184 4.10 4.32 -35.29
N PRO A 185 3.31 3.83 -36.26
CA PRO A 185 3.92 3.40 -37.49
C PRO A 185 4.29 4.66 -38.28
N GLY A 186 5.59 4.81 -38.53
CA GLY A 186 6.08 5.58 -39.68
C GLY A 186 6.55 7.01 -39.39
N SER A 187 7.84 7.20 -39.54
CA SER A 187 8.38 8.18 -40.48
C SER A 187 9.63 7.60 -41.12
#